data_AF-A0A0S6XBZ5-F1
#
_entry.id   AF-A0A0S6XBZ5-F1
#
_cell.length_a   1.000
_cell.length_b   1.000
_cell.length_c   1.000
_cell.angle_alpha   90.00
_cell.angle_beta   90.00
_cell.angle_gamma   90.00
#
_symmetry.space_group_name_H-M   'P 1'
#
loop_
_entity.id
_entity.type
_entity.pdbx_description
1 polymer ?
#
loop_
_entity_poly.entity_id
_entity_poly.type
_entity_poly.pdbx_seq_one_letter_code
_entity_poly.pdbx_strand_id
1 'polypeptide(L)'
;MCHSLGFHRRSTLVKDPIEVAQLKRQIFWTFYMNDKNLGLNLGRRSNFHDDDIDQDVYPVSEDPRQRPLDTLNNIFIKYAVVQGQVYDQLYAPKASNLSAAERKAAVDYLGKQILDLSEEYKTLDFTKSWFPDALGGMVAAGDAVAYTTLTTIYRAQTDPTHGTEISSECFAYAKMALEAHLRFSSDFVPDVDWAQWNYVTWVLLYSSFTPYIIHFTWTTSTLDPVDLAILEQTVAMLDRFKHISRGARRLHNVCAAFLETARVLVETQHSLSGIRQHDDGSLMFTEAMNQPAPPNPDWNAWSQGFPAVGRGADVSWFLGNWLGDGRPVLDMLGLDAIDQNRPNQTAGGVTN
;
A
#
# COMPACT_ATOMS: atom_id res chain seq x y z
N MET A 1 3.81 -16.64 17.04
CA MET A 1 5.13 -16.90 17.65
C MET A 1 5.53 -15.81 18.65
N CYS A 2 5.72 -14.54 18.25
CA CYS A 2 6.12 -13.46 19.18
C CYS A 2 5.16 -13.27 20.38
N HIS A 3 3.86 -13.38 20.14
CA HIS A 3 2.84 -13.42 21.20
C HIS A 3 3.03 -14.59 22.16
N SER A 4 3.14 -15.81 21.61
CA SER A 4 3.34 -17.04 22.37
C SER A 4 4.62 -17.05 23.20
N LEU A 5 5.69 -16.42 22.69
CA LEU A 5 6.98 -16.28 23.37
C LEU A 5 7.02 -15.07 24.31
N GLY A 6 5.94 -14.28 24.40
CA GLY A 6 5.84 -13.15 25.32
C GLY A 6 6.72 -11.95 24.99
N PHE A 7 7.23 -11.82 23.76
CA PHE A 7 8.17 -10.72 23.41
C PHE A 7 7.52 -9.33 23.40
N HIS A 8 6.19 -9.28 23.38
CA HIS A 8 5.39 -8.06 23.49
C HIS A 8 5.20 -7.59 24.95
N ARG A 9 5.68 -8.37 25.93
CA ARG A 9 5.58 -8.07 27.36
C ARG A 9 6.94 -7.78 27.97
N ARG A 10 7.09 -6.61 28.60
CA ARG A 10 8.28 -6.20 29.35
C ARG A 10 8.66 -7.26 30.38
N SER A 11 7.68 -7.79 31.12
CA SER A 11 7.87 -8.78 32.18
C SER A 11 8.59 -10.06 31.73
N THR A 12 8.42 -10.47 30.47
CA THR A 12 9.03 -11.68 29.92
C THR A 12 10.54 -11.51 29.68
N LEU A 13 10.99 -10.28 29.42
CA LEU A 13 12.38 -9.97 29.07
C LEU A 13 13.23 -9.50 30.25
N VAL A 14 12.61 -9.16 31.41
CA VAL A 14 13.33 -8.62 32.58
C VAL A 14 14.44 -9.56 33.09
N LYS A 15 14.24 -10.86 32.98
CA LYS A 15 15.17 -11.88 33.49
C LYS A 15 16.21 -12.33 32.46
N ASP A 16 16.07 -11.91 31.21
CA ASP A 16 17.03 -12.26 30.17
C ASP A 16 18.32 -11.46 30.34
N PRO A 17 19.48 -12.00 29.93
CA PRO A 17 20.67 -11.20 29.72
C PRO A 17 20.37 -10.01 28.79
N ILE A 18 21.00 -8.86 29.04
CA ILE A 18 20.69 -7.60 28.34
C ILE A 18 20.72 -7.79 26.82
N GLU A 19 21.77 -8.41 26.28
CA GLU A 19 21.92 -8.67 24.84
C GLU A 19 20.76 -9.51 24.26
N VAL A 20 20.34 -10.54 24.99
CA VAL A 20 19.23 -11.42 24.59
C VAL A 20 17.90 -10.67 24.65
N ALA A 21 17.66 -9.87 25.69
CA ALA A 21 16.48 -9.03 25.80
C ALA A 21 16.40 -8.02 24.64
N GLN A 22 17.52 -7.43 24.23
CA GLN A 22 17.53 -6.49 23.10
C GLN A 22 17.26 -7.19 21.77
N LEU A 23 17.85 -8.36 21.54
CA LEU A 23 17.56 -9.13 20.33
C LEU A 23 16.08 -9.52 20.24
N LYS A 24 15.47 -9.97 21.35
CA LYS A 24 14.03 -10.28 21.42
C LYS A 24 13.16 -9.05 21.14
N ARG A 25 13.53 -7.87 21.65
CA ARG A 25 12.86 -6.59 21.34
C ARG A 25 12.94 -6.26 19.86
N GLN A 26 14.14 -6.32 19.28
CA GLN A 26 14.36 -6.03 17.86
C GLN A 26 13.50 -6.96 16.99
N ILE A 27 13.53 -8.27 17.26
CA ILE A 27 12.69 -9.26 16.57
C ILE A 27 11.21 -8.90 16.69
N PHE A 28 10.72 -8.61 17.90
CA PHE A 28 9.34 -8.24 18.12
C PHE A 28 8.93 -7.03 17.29
N TRP A 29 9.70 -5.94 17.36
CA TRP A 29 9.39 -4.70 16.67
C TRP A 29 9.52 -4.80 15.15
N THR A 30 10.46 -5.61 14.64
CA THR A 30 10.52 -5.93 13.20
C THR A 30 9.25 -6.63 12.71
N PHE A 31 8.78 -7.65 13.43
CA PHE A 31 7.53 -8.33 13.05
C PHE A 31 6.29 -7.45 13.23
N TYR A 32 6.28 -6.61 14.26
CA TYR A 32 5.25 -5.60 14.47
C TYR A 32 5.12 -4.65 13.26
N MET A 33 6.24 -4.08 12.79
CA MET A 33 6.24 -3.17 11.65
C MET A 33 5.67 -3.84 10.39
N ASN A 34 6.14 -5.05 10.10
CA ASN A 34 5.67 -5.83 8.96
C ASN A 34 4.17 -6.14 9.05
N ASP A 35 3.67 -6.60 10.20
CA ASP A 35 2.26 -6.94 10.35
C ASP A 35 1.33 -5.71 10.30
N LYS A 36 1.76 -4.53 10.76
CA LYS A 36 1.00 -3.28 10.61
C LYS A 36 0.90 -2.85 9.15
N ASN A 37 2.02 -2.84 8.44
CA ASN A 37 2.04 -2.54 7.02
C ASN A 37 1.19 -3.54 6.22
N LEU A 38 1.44 -4.84 6.41
CA LEU A 38 0.70 -5.90 5.72
C LEU A 38 -0.78 -5.88 6.09
N GLY A 39 -1.15 -5.57 7.32
CA GLY A 39 -2.56 -5.43 7.73
C GLY A 39 -3.27 -4.34 6.93
N LEU A 40 -2.68 -3.15 6.85
CA LEU A 40 -3.20 -2.05 6.03
C LEU A 40 -3.32 -2.45 4.55
N ASN A 41 -2.24 -3.01 4.02
CA ASN A 41 -2.08 -3.39 2.64
C ASN A 41 -3.00 -4.55 2.20
N LEU A 42 -3.30 -5.49 3.09
CA LEU A 42 -4.21 -6.63 2.88
C LEU A 42 -5.62 -6.37 3.42
N GLY A 43 -5.91 -5.17 3.95
CA GLY A 43 -7.27 -4.81 4.40
C GLY A 43 -7.77 -5.65 5.55
N ARG A 44 -6.86 -6.08 6.41
CA ARG A 44 -7.19 -6.81 7.62
C ARG A 44 -6.54 -6.17 8.82
N ARG A 45 -7.16 -6.34 9.97
CA ARG A 45 -6.60 -5.82 11.21
C ARG A 45 -5.25 -6.49 11.49
N SER A 46 -4.30 -5.70 11.96
CA SER A 46 -3.01 -6.19 12.48
C SER A 46 -3.25 -7.17 13.63
N ASN A 47 -2.45 -8.23 13.71
CA ASN A 47 -2.44 -9.19 14.83
C ASN A 47 -1.75 -8.63 16.08
N PHE A 48 -1.01 -7.53 15.95
CA PHE A 48 -0.36 -6.84 17.06
C PHE A 48 -1.20 -5.63 17.48
N HIS A 49 -2.15 -5.86 18.38
CA HIS A 49 -2.95 -4.80 18.96
C HIS A 49 -2.12 -3.98 19.94
N ASP A 50 -2.15 -2.65 19.80
CA ASP A 50 -1.30 -1.76 20.60
C ASP A 50 -1.68 -1.80 22.10
N ASP A 51 -2.95 -2.04 22.41
CA ASP A 51 -3.45 -2.18 23.79
C ASP A 51 -2.90 -3.43 24.51
N ASP A 52 -2.39 -4.41 23.77
CA ASP A 52 -1.83 -5.64 24.32
C ASP A 52 -0.31 -5.55 24.52
N ILE A 53 0.34 -4.44 24.16
CA ILE A 53 1.81 -4.31 24.13
C ILE A 53 2.27 -3.35 25.24
N ASP A 54 3.10 -3.84 26.16
CA ASP A 54 3.77 -3.00 27.17
C ASP A 54 5.31 -3.00 27.03
N GLN A 55 5.81 -3.61 25.95
CA GLN A 55 7.22 -3.66 25.62
C GLN A 55 7.73 -2.29 25.14
N ASP A 56 8.88 -1.86 25.65
CA ASP A 56 9.54 -0.64 25.16
C ASP A 56 10.17 -0.86 23.79
N VAL A 57 10.25 0.21 22.98
CA VAL A 57 11.18 0.26 21.85
C VAL A 57 12.61 0.03 22.34
N TYR A 58 13.47 -0.49 21.48
CA TYR A 58 14.85 -0.74 21.89
C TYR A 58 15.62 0.57 22.03
N PRO A 59 16.55 0.63 23.01
CA PRO A 59 17.34 1.82 23.25
C PRO A 59 18.24 2.10 22.05
N VAL A 60 18.39 3.39 21.76
CA VAL A 60 19.34 3.86 20.75
C VAL A 60 20.75 3.68 21.27
N SER A 61 21.63 3.06 20.49
CA SER A 61 23.03 2.85 20.86
C SER A 61 23.79 4.17 21.05
N GLU A 62 24.73 4.16 22.00
CA GLU A 62 25.68 5.25 22.18
C GLU A 62 26.84 5.21 21.17
N ASP A 63 27.04 4.08 20.47
CA ASP A 63 28.03 3.97 19.39
C ASP A 63 27.55 4.83 18.20
N PRO A 64 28.29 5.87 17.79
CA PRO A 64 27.94 6.71 16.65
C PRO A 64 27.74 5.94 15.34
N ARG A 65 28.30 4.73 15.22
CA ARG A 65 28.17 3.88 14.02
C ARG A 65 26.84 3.10 13.99
N GLN A 66 26.26 2.81 15.15
CA GLN A 66 25.01 2.06 15.28
C GLN A 66 23.80 2.99 15.49
N ARG A 67 24.02 4.11 16.20
CA ARG A 67 23.00 5.11 16.55
C ARG A 67 22.05 5.46 15.40
N PRO A 68 22.51 5.74 14.15
CA PRO A 68 21.61 6.12 13.07
C PRO A 68 20.61 5.03 12.68
N LEU A 69 21.04 3.76 12.66
CA LEU A 69 20.16 2.63 12.35
C LEU A 69 19.11 2.44 13.45
N ASP A 70 19.51 2.52 14.72
CA ASP A 70 18.57 2.38 15.83
C ASP A 70 17.53 3.52 15.85
N THR A 71 17.98 4.76 15.60
CA THR A 71 17.08 5.91 15.48
C THR A 71 16.12 5.74 14.30
N LEU A 72 16.63 5.35 13.13
CA LEU A 72 15.81 5.13 11.93
C LEU A 72 14.73 4.08 12.18
N ASN A 73 15.10 2.95 12.78
CA ASN A 73 14.12 1.91 13.08
C ASN A 73 13.09 2.35 14.12
N ASN A 74 13.49 3.13 15.13
CA ASN A 74 12.52 3.69 16.09
C ASN A 74 11.52 4.64 15.39
N ILE A 75 11.95 5.39 14.38
CA ILE A 75 11.04 6.18 13.51
C ILE A 75 10.13 5.25 12.71
N PHE A 76 10.65 4.17 12.12
CA PHE A 76 9.85 3.19 11.38
C PHE A 76 8.83 2.45 12.27
N ILE A 77 9.11 2.23 13.56
CA ILE A 77 8.13 1.71 14.51
C ILE A 77 6.99 2.72 14.69
N LYS A 78 7.28 4.02 14.87
CA LYS A 78 6.24 5.07 14.91
C LYS A 78 5.44 5.10 13.61
N TYR A 79 6.10 4.96 12.48
CA TYR A 79 5.46 4.90 11.16
C TYR A 79 4.48 3.72 11.06
N ALA A 80 4.88 2.53 11.53
CA ALA A 80 4.03 1.35 11.58
C ALA A 80 2.81 1.53 12.50
N VAL A 81 2.96 2.24 13.62
CA VAL A 81 1.80 2.62 14.46
C VAL A 81 0.80 3.42 13.63
N VAL A 82 1.26 4.43 12.88
CA VAL A 82 0.39 5.24 12.01
C VAL A 82 -0.26 4.35 10.94
N GLN A 83 0.46 3.44 10.28
CA GLN A 83 -0.14 2.50 9.33
C GLN A 83 -1.27 1.64 9.94
N GLY A 84 -1.08 1.17 11.18
CA GLY A 84 -2.15 0.47 11.91
C GLY A 84 -3.37 1.36 12.17
N GLN A 85 -3.14 2.62 12.55
CA GLN A 85 -4.20 3.61 12.75
C GLN A 85 -4.93 3.96 11.45
N VAL A 86 -4.23 4.04 10.32
CA VAL A 86 -4.84 4.23 9.00
C VAL A 86 -5.86 3.13 8.74
N TYR A 87 -5.49 1.86 8.94
CA TYR A 87 -6.45 0.77 8.79
C TYR A 87 -7.63 0.92 9.78
N ASP A 88 -7.34 1.04 11.08
CA ASP A 88 -8.36 1.04 12.12
C ASP A 88 -9.36 2.22 12.01
N GLN A 89 -8.90 3.38 11.54
CA GLN A 89 -9.72 4.60 11.46
C GLN A 89 -10.35 4.83 10.09
N LEU A 90 -9.76 4.36 9.00
CA LEU A 90 -10.22 4.67 7.65
C LEU A 90 -10.80 3.47 6.89
N TYR A 91 -10.38 2.24 7.23
CA TYR A 91 -10.69 1.04 6.44
C TYR A 91 -11.36 -0.09 7.21
N ALA A 92 -11.23 -0.14 8.54
CA ALA A 92 -11.92 -1.13 9.35
C ALA A 92 -13.45 -0.98 9.20
N PRO A 93 -14.24 -2.05 9.39
CA PRO A 93 -15.69 -1.97 9.23
C PRO A 93 -16.37 -0.87 10.06
N LYS A 94 -15.84 -0.55 11.25
CA LYS A 94 -16.35 0.54 12.09
C LYS A 94 -16.18 1.93 11.44
N ALA A 95 -15.21 2.09 10.55
CA ALA A 95 -14.93 3.34 9.86
C ALA A 95 -16.03 3.71 8.84
N SER A 96 -16.87 2.76 8.41
CA SER A 96 -18.03 3.07 7.56
C SER A 96 -19.06 3.96 8.25
N ASN A 97 -19.03 4.03 9.58
CA ASN A 97 -19.95 4.84 10.38
C ASN A 97 -19.46 6.29 10.59
N LEU A 98 -18.26 6.63 10.12
CA LEU A 98 -17.75 8.00 10.23
C LEU A 98 -18.51 8.94 9.30
N SER A 99 -18.86 10.12 9.80
CA SER A 99 -19.31 11.23 8.96
C SER A 99 -18.19 11.70 8.02
N ALA A 100 -18.55 12.38 6.93
CA ALA A 100 -17.57 12.96 5.99
C ALA A 100 -16.58 13.89 6.70
N ALA A 101 -17.03 14.67 7.70
CA ALA A 101 -16.18 15.56 8.49
C ALA A 101 -15.18 14.80 9.38
N GLU A 102 -15.61 13.75 10.08
CA GLU A 102 -14.72 12.91 10.91
C GLU A 102 -13.70 12.17 10.04
N ARG A 103 -14.14 11.64 8.90
CA ARG A 103 -13.29 10.98 7.90
C ARG A 103 -12.22 11.93 7.38
N LYS A 104 -12.60 13.15 6.99
CA LYS A 104 -11.64 14.18 6.54
C LYS A 104 -10.64 14.52 7.65
N ALA A 105 -11.10 14.73 8.88
CA ALA A 105 -10.22 15.03 10.01
C ALA A 105 -9.21 13.90 10.28
N ALA A 106 -9.65 12.64 10.21
CA ALA A 106 -8.77 11.48 10.34
C ALA A 106 -7.74 11.41 9.21
N VAL A 107 -8.15 11.63 7.96
CA VAL A 107 -7.24 11.71 6.80
C VAL A 107 -6.18 12.79 6.99
N ASP A 108 -6.59 14.01 7.32
CA ASP A 108 -5.67 15.14 7.47
C ASP A 108 -4.68 14.91 8.63
N TYR A 109 -5.15 14.33 9.75
CA TYR A 109 -4.32 13.96 10.90
C TYR A 109 -3.30 12.87 10.56
N LEU A 110 -3.75 11.76 9.97
CA LEU A 110 -2.88 10.62 9.64
C LEU A 110 -1.88 10.98 8.53
N GLY A 111 -2.33 11.72 7.52
CA GLY A 111 -1.47 12.21 6.44
C GLY A 111 -0.36 13.11 6.97
N LYS A 112 -0.69 14.03 7.89
CA LYS A 112 0.31 14.87 8.56
C LYS A 112 1.34 14.05 9.33
N GLN A 113 0.93 13.02 10.08
CA GLN A 113 1.87 12.18 10.81
C GLN A 113 2.86 11.46 9.88
N ILE A 114 2.39 10.95 8.74
CA ILE A 114 3.28 10.31 7.75
C ILE A 114 4.29 11.32 7.19
N LEU A 115 3.85 12.54 6.87
CA LEU A 115 4.75 13.60 6.38
C LEU A 115 5.78 14.01 7.44
N ASP A 116 5.35 14.24 8.68
CA ASP A 116 6.24 14.64 9.78
C ASP A 116 7.33 13.56 10.05
N LEU A 117 6.94 12.28 10.06
CA LEU A 117 7.88 11.17 10.19
C LEU A 117 8.81 11.04 8.98
N SER A 118 8.31 11.38 7.79
CA SER A 118 9.11 11.36 6.56
C SER A 118 10.21 12.40 6.58
N GLU A 119 9.90 13.59 7.08
CA GLU A 119 10.91 14.63 7.28
C GLU A 119 11.87 14.25 8.42
N GLU A 120 11.39 13.63 9.52
CA GLU A 120 12.24 13.18 10.64
C GLU A 120 13.37 12.26 10.14
N TYR A 121 13.06 11.19 9.39
CA TYR A 121 14.11 10.27 8.94
C TYR A 121 15.05 10.85 7.88
N LYS A 122 14.61 11.85 7.10
CA LYS A 122 15.47 12.53 6.10
C LYS A 122 16.55 13.39 6.74
N THR A 123 16.36 13.82 7.98
CA THR A 123 17.37 14.61 8.72
C THR A 123 18.52 13.78 9.29
N LEU A 124 18.44 12.45 9.22
CA LEU A 124 19.46 11.57 9.77
C LEU A 124 20.75 11.57 8.94
N ASP A 125 21.88 11.71 9.62
CA ASP A 125 23.21 11.58 9.02
C ASP A 125 23.75 10.15 9.18
N PHE A 126 23.99 9.48 8.06
CA PHE A 126 24.52 8.12 8.01
C PHE A 126 26.02 8.06 7.76
N THR A 127 26.71 9.18 7.57
CA THR A 127 28.12 9.24 7.14
C THR A 127 29.06 8.41 8.04
N LYS A 128 28.75 8.35 9.34
CA LYS A 128 29.54 7.61 10.34
C LYS A 128 28.98 6.23 10.66
N SER A 129 27.90 5.80 10.02
CA SER A 129 27.25 4.53 10.30
C SER A 129 28.05 3.32 9.82
N TRP A 130 27.73 2.13 10.33
CA TRP A 130 28.34 0.88 9.84
C TRP A 130 28.06 0.60 8.35
N PHE A 131 26.92 1.07 7.84
CA PHE A 131 26.44 0.78 6.48
C PHE A 131 25.83 2.03 5.84
N PRO A 132 26.63 3.07 5.56
CA PRO A 132 26.14 4.38 5.11
C PRO A 132 25.31 4.28 3.83
N ASP A 133 25.80 3.54 2.84
CA ASP A 133 25.12 3.40 1.54
C ASP A 133 23.79 2.66 1.67
N ALA A 134 23.73 1.61 2.51
CA ALA A 134 22.51 0.84 2.73
C ALA A 134 21.44 1.68 3.45
N LEU A 135 21.83 2.44 4.48
CA LEU A 135 20.91 3.34 5.19
C LEU A 135 20.47 4.51 4.32
N GLY A 136 21.37 5.08 3.52
CA GLY A 136 21.04 6.08 2.50
C GLY A 136 20.02 5.55 1.50
N GLY A 137 20.20 4.30 1.03
CA GLY A 137 19.22 3.61 0.19
C GLY A 137 17.86 3.41 0.87
N MET A 138 17.82 3.04 2.15
CA MET A 138 16.55 2.93 2.89
C MET A 138 15.80 4.28 2.97
N VAL A 139 16.51 5.37 3.22
CA VAL A 139 15.90 6.71 3.24
C VAL A 139 15.43 7.15 1.86
N ALA A 140 16.21 6.86 0.81
CA ALA A 140 15.79 7.14 -0.56
C ALA A 140 14.55 6.32 -0.99
N ALA A 141 14.41 5.09 -0.52
CA ALA A 141 13.20 4.28 -0.71
C ALA A 141 12.00 4.79 0.09
N GLY A 142 12.25 5.54 1.18
CA GLY A 142 11.24 6.05 2.08
C GLY A 142 10.17 6.89 1.38
N ASP A 143 10.56 7.72 0.39
CA ASP A 143 9.60 8.52 -0.39
C ASP A 143 8.55 7.65 -1.10
N ALA A 144 8.98 6.55 -1.72
CA ALA A 144 8.07 5.64 -2.43
C ALA A 144 7.03 5.02 -1.47
N VAL A 145 7.48 4.59 -0.28
CA VAL A 145 6.61 4.04 0.77
C VAL A 145 5.71 5.11 1.38
N ALA A 146 6.25 6.30 1.63
CA ALA A 146 5.54 7.44 2.20
C ALA A 146 4.40 7.91 1.30
N TYR A 147 4.71 8.19 0.03
CA TYR A 147 3.71 8.63 -0.94
C TYR A 147 2.68 7.55 -1.23
N THR A 148 3.07 6.27 -1.27
CA THR A 148 2.09 5.17 -1.39
C THR A 148 1.12 5.10 -0.20
N THR A 149 1.64 5.28 1.02
CA THR A 149 0.82 5.31 2.22
C THR A 149 -0.10 6.53 2.22
N LEU A 150 0.40 7.71 1.80
CA LEU A 150 -0.40 8.92 1.65
C LEU A 150 -1.49 8.76 0.60
N THR A 151 -1.22 8.18 -0.57
CA THR A 151 -2.26 7.86 -1.55
C THR A 151 -3.34 6.99 -0.93
N THR A 152 -2.95 5.99 -0.14
CA THR A 152 -3.90 5.11 0.55
C THR A 152 -4.73 5.92 1.56
N ILE A 153 -4.12 6.80 2.37
CA ILE A 153 -4.84 7.67 3.30
C ILE A 153 -5.85 8.58 2.57
N TYR A 154 -5.40 9.32 1.55
CA TYR A 154 -6.23 10.29 0.84
C TYR A 154 -7.32 9.64 -0.02
N ARG A 155 -7.10 8.41 -0.50
CA ARG A 155 -8.16 7.62 -1.15
C ARG A 155 -9.35 7.40 -0.21
N ALA A 156 -9.14 7.33 1.10
CA ALA A 156 -10.24 7.11 2.04
C ALA A 156 -11.18 8.31 2.20
N GLN A 157 -10.93 9.45 1.53
CA GLN A 157 -11.83 10.62 1.54
C GLN A 157 -13.12 10.41 0.73
N THR A 158 -13.16 9.38 -0.12
CA THR A 158 -14.35 8.95 -0.86
C THR A 158 -15.58 8.81 0.05
N ASP A 159 -16.69 9.47 -0.29
CA ASP A 159 -17.96 9.43 0.45
C ASP A 159 -18.90 8.35 -0.13
N PRO A 160 -19.21 7.26 0.61
CA PRO A 160 -20.10 6.21 0.14
C PRO A 160 -21.53 6.68 -0.19
N THR A 161 -21.94 7.84 0.31
CA THR A 161 -23.30 8.38 0.13
C THR A 161 -23.41 9.33 -1.05
N HIS A 162 -22.32 9.99 -1.44
CA HIS A 162 -22.32 11.00 -2.50
C HIS A 162 -21.60 10.52 -3.76
N GLY A 163 -20.85 9.41 -3.68
CA GLY A 163 -20.21 8.78 -4.82
C GLY A 163 -18.72 8.64 -4.58
N THR A 164 -18.09 7.85 -5.43
CA THR A 164 -16.67 7.62 -5.30
C THR A 164 -15.89 8.81 -5.82
N GLU A 165 -14.98 9.38 -5.03
CA GLU A 165 -14.16 10.54 -5.44
C GLU A 165 -12.65 10.27 -5.32
N ILE A 166 -11.88 10.71 -6.31
CA ILE A 166 -10.42 10.86 -6.26
C ILE A 166 -10.12 12.35 -6.15
N SER A 167 -9.68 12.80 -4.98
CA SER A 167 -9.23 14.16 -4.76
C SER A 167 -7.92 14.45 -5.51
N SER A 168 -7.67 15.73 -5.79
CA SER A 168 -6.43 16.17 -6.44
C SER A 168 -5.20 15.85 -5.59
N GLU A 169 -5.32 15.89 -4.26
CA GLU A 169 -4.27 15.46 -3.33
C GLU A 169 -4.00 13.95 -3.41
N CYS A 170 -5.05 13.13 -3.50
CA CYS A 170 -4.90 11.69 -3.67
C CYS A 170 -4.11 11.36 -4.96
N PHE A 171 -4.47 12.01 -6.07
CA PHE A 171 -3.77 11.86 -7.34
C PHE A 171 -2.33 12.39 -7.28
N ALA A 172 -2.09 13.56 -6.68
CA ALA A 172 -0.75 14.11 -6.53
C ALA A 172 0.19 13.14 -5.80
N TYR A 173 -0.25 12.57 -4.67
CA TYR A 173 0.55 11.54 -3.98
C TYR A 173 0.71 10.26 -4.79
N ALA A 174 -0.31 9.85 -5.54
CA ALA A 174 -0.21 8.68 -6.42
C ALA A 174 0.88 8.86 -7.47
N LYS A 175 0.91 10.03 -8.13
CA LYS A 175 1.93 10.41 -9.10
C LYS A 175 3.33 10.44 -8.46
N MET A 176 3.46 11.11 -7.32
CA MET A 176 4.73 11.19 -6.59
C MET A 176 5.25 9.81 -6.15
N ALA A 177 4.36 8.88 -5.78
CA ALA A 177 4.75 7.52 -5.44
C ALA A 177 5.33 6.77 -6.64
N LEU A 178 4.69 6.84 -7.81
CA LEU A 178 5.19 6.20 -9.04
C LEU A 178 6.53 6.80 -9.46
N GLU A 179 6.66 8.13 -9.46
CA GLU A 179 7.91 8.82 -9.77
C GLU A 179 9.03 8.45 -8.79
N ALA A 180 8.72 8.31 -7.50
CA ALA A 180 9.67 7.86 -6.49
C ALA A 180 10.14 6.41 -6.75
N HIS A 181 9.24 5.49 -7.13
CA HIS A 181 9.61 4.14 -7.53
C HIS A 181 10.52 4.13 -8.77
N LEU A 182 10.20 4.95 -9.78
CA LEU A 182 11.02 5.08 -11.00
C LEU A 182 12.43 5.57 -10.66
N ARG A 183 12.53 6.69 -9.94
CA ARG A 183 13.80 7.26 -9.49
C ARG A 183 14.60 6.26 -8.66
N PHE A 184 13.98 5.63 -7.66
CA PHE A 184 14.66 4.65 -6.81
C PHE A 184 15.19 3.45 -7.61
N SER A 185 14.36 2.90 -8.51
CA SER A 185 14.75 1.75 -9.35
C SER A 185 15.85 2.04 -10.38
N SER A 186 16.04 3.31 -10.72
CA SER A 186 17.08 3.79 -11.63
C SER A 186 18.37 4.08 -10.86
N ASP A 187 18.27 4.84 -9.79
CA ASP A 187 19.43 5.47 -9.16
C ASP A 187 20.05 4.59 -8.06
N PHE A 188 19.24 3.72 -7.43
CA PHE A 188 19.64 2.98 -6.22
C PHE A 188 19.59 1.46 -6.37
N VAL A 189 19.04 0.93 -7.47
CA VAL A 189 18.92 -0.53 -7.67
C VAL A 189 19.90 -0.99 -8.76
N PRO A 190 21.14 -1.38 -8.37
CA PRO A 190 22.11 -1.91 -9.31
C PRO A 190 21.66 -3.25 -9.92
N ASP A 191 22.25 -3.60 -11.06
CA ASP A 191 22.00 -4.85 -11.77
C ASP A 191 22.70 -6.05 -11.10
N VAL A 192 22.32 -6.31 -9.85
CA VAL A 192 22.80 -7.43 -9.03
C VAL A 192 21.66 -8.02 -8.22
N ASP A 193 21.59 -9.36 -8.19
CA ASP A 193 20.45 -10.11 -7.66
C ASP A 193 20.01 -9.68 -6.25
N TRP A 194 20.96 -9.48 -5.34
CA TRP A 194 20.64 -9.14 -3.95
C TRP A 194 19.97 -7.76 -3.83
N ALA A 195 20.38 -6.78 -4.64
CA ALA A 195 19.81 -5.43 -4.59
C ALA A 195 18.41 -5.41 -5.20
N GLN A 196 18.23 -6.11 -6.33
CA GLN A 196 16.92 -6.27 -6.96
C GLN A 196 15.94 -7.01 -6.04
N TRP A 197 16.40 -8.07 -5.37
CA TRP A 197 15.59 -8.82 -4.41
C TRP A 197 15.17 -7.95 -3.22
N ASN A 198 16.08 -7.12 -2.70
CA ASN A 198 15.77 -6.17 -1.63
C ASN A 198 14.75 -5.13 -2.07
N TYR A 199 14.90 -4.53 -3.26
CA TYR A 199 13.92 -3.59 -3.80
C TYR A 199 12.54 -4.24 -3.97
N VAL A 200 12.50 -5.41 -4.62
CA VAL A 200 11.25 -6.12 -4.87
C VAL A 200 10.53 -6.47 -3.56
N THR A 201 11.27 -6.90 -2.55
CA THR A 201 10.70 -7.35 -1.27
C THR A 201 10.31 -6.18 -0.38
N TRP A 202 11.22 -5.25 -0.13
CA TRP A 202 11.09 -4.24 0.94
C TRP A 202 10.55 -2.89 0.46
N VAL A 203 10.43 -2.67 -0.85
CA VAL A 203 9.93 -1.41 -1.41
C VAL A 203 8.74 -1.67 -2.31
N LEU A 204 8.90 -2.52 -3.34
CA LEU A 204 7.87 -2.74 -4.35
C LEU A 204 6.67 -3.52 -3.80
N LEU A 205 6.89 -4.70 -3.23
CA LEU A 205 5.82 -5.56 -2.71
C LEU A 205 5.44 -5.26 -1.26
N TYR A 206 6.30 -4.53 -0.54
CA TYR A 206 6.00 -3.99 0.79
C TYR A 206 5.02 -2.80 0.73
N SER A 207 4.92 -2.15 -0.42
CA SER A 207 4.02 -1.02 -0.64
C SER A 207 2.70 -1.47 -1.26
N SER A 208 1.62 -0.72 -1.02
CA SER A 208 0.38 -0.94 -1.75
C SER A 208 0.55 -0.60 -3.24
N PHE A 209 -0.23 -1.24 -4.09
CA PHE A 209 -0.36 -0.88 -5.49
C PHE A 209 -1.46 0.18 -5.76
N THR A 210 -2.05 0.75 -4.71
CA THR A 210 -3.03 1.86 -4.76
C THR A 210 -2.61 2.99 -5.72
N PRO A 211 -1.35 3.50 -5.71
CA PRO A 211 -0.94 4.63 -6.55
C PRO A 211 -1.17 4.41 -8.03
N TYR A 212 -0.87 3.21 -8.54
CA TYR A 212 -1.02 2.96 -9.96
C TYR A 212 -2.48 2.93 -10.39
N ILE A 213 -3.39 2.37 -9.58
CA ILE A 213 -4.81 2.34 -9.91
C ILE A 213 -5.41 3.75 -9.88
N ILE A 214 -5.01 4.57 -8.90
CA ILE A 214 -5.42 5.99 -8.84
C ILE A 214 -4.90 6.75 -10.07
N HIS A 215 -3.62 6.59 -10.41
CA HIS A 215 -3.01 7.25 -11.56
C HIS A 215 -3.62 6.79 -12.89
N PHE A 216 -3.87 5.49 -13.05
CA PHE A 216 -4.57 4.93 -14.20
C PHE A 216 -5.96 5.54 -14.36
N THR A 217 -6.75 5.52 -13.28
CA THR A 217 -8.11 6.06 -13.27
C THR A 217 -8.12 7.52 -13.70
N TRP A 218 -7.21 8.30 -13.12
CA TRP A 218 -7.04 9.69 -13.47
C TRP A 218 -6.72 9.89 -14.94
N THR A 219 -5.68 9.19 -15.43
CA THR A 219 -5.24 9.24 -16.84
C THR A 219 -6.38 8.89 -17.80
N THR A 220 -7.19 7.87 -17.51
CA THR A 220 -8.31 7.48 -18.37
C THR A 220 -9.49 8.45 -18.35
N SER A 221 -9.51 9.36 -17.38
CA SER A 221 -10.56 10.38 -17.23
C SER A 221 -10.14 11.69 -17.86
N THR A 222 -8.88 12.10 -17.68
CA THR A 222 -8.32 13.35 -18.22
C THR A 222 -7.73 13.19 -19.62
N LEU A 223 -7.41 11.95 -20.01
CA LEU A 223 -6.77 11.58 -21.27
C LEU A 223 -5.41 12.27 -21.49
N ASP A 224 -4.72 12.63 -20.40
CA ASP A 224 -3.45 13.35 -20.45
C ASP A 224 -2.30 12.43 -20.90
N PRO A 225 -1.63 12.71 -22.04
CA PRO A 225 -0.51 11.91 -22.51
C PRO A 225 0.72 11.95 -21.58
N VAL A 226 0.89 13.01 -20.78
CA VAL A 226 1.97 13.10 -19.80
C VAL A 226 1.77 12.08 -18.68
N ASP A 227 0.54 11.95 -18.20
CA ASP A 227 0.22 10.97 -17.17
C ASP A 227 0.22 9.54 -17.72
N LEU A 228 -0.17 9.33 -18.99
CA LEU A 228 0.02 8.05 -19.68
C LEU A 228 1.49 7.62 -19.72
N ALA A 229 2.41 8.54 -20.01
CA ALA A 229 3.84 8.25 -20.06
C ALA A 229 4.40 7.75 -18.70
N ILE A 230 3.80 8.16 -17.57
CA ILE A 230 4.19 7.66 -16.24
C ILE A 230 3.73 6.21 -16.05
N LEU A 231 2.54 5.85 -16.53
CA LEU A 231 2.08 4.45 -16.51
C LEU A 231 2.98 3.56 -17.38
N GLU A 232 3.40 4.05 -18.54
CA GLU A 232 4.33 3.35 -19.45
C GLU A 232 5.69 3.11 -18.81
N GLN A 233 6.29 4.16 -18.24
CA GLN A 233 7.56 4.06 -17.53
C GLN A 233 7.47 3.09 -16.35
N THR A 234 6.35 3.12 -15.61
CA THR A 234 6.13 2.23 -14.47
C THR A 234 6.06 0.77 -14.92
N VAL A 235 5.33 0.46 -16.00
CA VAL A 235 5.28 -0.91 -16.55
C VAL A 235 6.65 -1.36 -17.04
N ALA A 236 7.41 -0.49 -17.72
CA ALA A 236 8.76 -0.80 -18.15
C ALA A 236 9.71 -1.06 -16.96
N MET A 237 9.57 -0.29 -15.87
CA MET A 237 10.28 -0.54 -14.62
C MET A 237 9.93 -1.91 -14.04
N LEU A 238 8.65 -2.26 -13.98
CA LEU A 238 8.19 -3.55 -13.47
C LEU A 238 8.66 -4.73 -14.33
N ASP A 239 8.78 -4.53 -15.64
CA ASP A 239 9.27 -5.55 -16.57
C ASP A 239 10.68 -6.02 -16.22
N ARG A 240 11.54 -5.07 -15.78
CA ARG A 240 12.90 -5.37 -15.30
C ARG A 240 12.89 -6.32 -14.11
N PHE A 241 11.89 -6.24 -13.21
CA PHE A 241 11.88 -6.99 -11.95
C PHE A 241 10.90 -8.18 -11.93
N LYS A 242 10.08 -8.37 -12.97
CA LYS A 242 9.04 -9.42 -13.02
C LYS A 242 9.56 -10.86 -12.87
N HIS A 243 10.85 -11.07 -13.08
CA HIS A 243 11.48 -12.38 -13.00
C HIS A 243 11.91 -12.74 -11.56
N ILE A 244 12.04 -11.76 -10.66
CA ILE A 244 12.55 -11.92 -9.29
C ILE A 244 11.59 -12.72 -8.40
N SER A 245 10.29 -12.51 -8.53
CA SER A 245 9.30 -13.23 -7.73
C SER A 245 7.96 -13.38 -8.46
N ARG A 246 7.13 -14.34 -8.02
CA ARG A 246 5.77 -14.50 -8.54
C ARG A 246 4.93 -13.25 -8.30
N GLY A 247 5.11 -12.60 -7.15
CA GLY A 247 4.43 -11.34 -6.81
C GLY A 247 4.77 -10.21 -7.77
N ALA A 248 6.06 -10.00 -8.04
CA ALA A 248 6.53 -9.00 -9.01
C ALA A 248 6.00 -9.27 -10.42
N ARG A 249 5.98 -10.54 -10.84
CA ARG A 249 5.40 -10.93 -12.13
C ARG A 249 3.91 -10.61 -12.24
N ARG A 250 3.15 -10.93 -11.20
CA ARG A 250 1.72 -10.67 -11.17
C ARG A 250 1.46 -9.17 -11.19
N LEU A 251 2.21 -8.40 -10.39
CA LEU A 251 2.13 -6.95 -10.38
C LEU A 251 2.34 -6.39 -11.78
N HIS A 252 3.45 -6.75 -12.45
CA HIS A 252 3.72 -6.37 -13.83
C HIS A 252 2.55 -6.66 -14.77
N ASN A 253 2.03 -7.90 -14.76
CA ASN A 253 0.97 -8.32 -15.69
C ASN A 253 -0.31 -7.51 -15.50
N VAL A 254 -0.69 -7.24 -14.25
CA VAL A 254 -1.85 -6.41 -13.93
C VAL A 254 -1.64 -4.99 -14.46
N CYS A 255 -0.48 -4.37 -14.18
CA CYS A 255 -0.16 -3.02 -14.67
C CYS A 255 -0.19 -2.95 -16.19
N ALA A 256 0.41 -3.93 -16.88
CA ALA A 256 0.45 -3.96 -18.33
C ALA A 256 -0.96 -3.99 -18.95
N ALA A 257 -1.88 -4.77 -18.38
CA ALA A 257 -3.27 -4.80 -18.84
C ALA A 257 -4.01 -3.47 -18.65
N PHE A 258 -3.80 -2.80 -17.51
CA PHE A 258 -4.32 -1.44 -17.29
C PHE A 258 -3.72 -0.44 -18.29
N LEU A 259 -2.41 -0.50 -18.53
CA LEU A 259 -1.75 0.37 -19.50
C LEU A 259 -2.29 0.18 -20.92
N GLU A 260 -2.51 -1.06 -21.37
CA GLU A 260 -3.11 -1.34 -22.68
C GLU A 260 -4.49 -0.70 -22.81
N THR A 261 -5.30 -0.76 -21.75
CA THR A 261 -6.62 -0.10 -21.70
C THR A 261 -6.47 1.42 -21.76
N ALA A 262 -5.55 2.01 -20.99
CA ALA A 262 -5.31 3.44 -20.98
C ALA A 262 -4.86 3.97 -22.35
N ARG A 263 -3.97 3.25 -23.03
CA ARG A 263 -3.51 3.60 -24.38
C ARG A 263 -4.67 3.69 -25.37
N VAL A 264 -5.53 2.68 -25.40
CA VAL A 264 -6.70 2.67 -26.29
C VAL A 264 -7.62 3.86 -26.01
N LEU A 265 -7.92 4.15 -24.75
CA LEU A 265 -8.80 5.26 -24.37
C LEU A 265 -8.20 6.63 -24.75
N VAL A 266 -6.92 6.84 -24.47
CA VAL A 266 -6.20 8.09 -24.82
C VAL A 266 -6.08 8.25 -26.33
N GLU A 267 -5.72 7.21 -27.07
CA GLU A 267 -5.59 7.25 -28.54
C GLU A 267 -6.93 7.52 -29.23
N THR A 268 -8.01 6.93 -28.72
CA THR A 268 -9.35 7.07 -29.31
C THR A 268 -10.12 8.28 -28.78
N GLN A 269 -9.56 9.03 -27.83
CA GLN A 269 -10.18 10.17 -27.17
C GLN A 269 -11.55 9.83 -26.56
N HIS A 270 -11.67 8.62 -26.03
CA HIS A 270 -12.85 8.14 -25.34
C HIS A 270 -12.53 7.96 -23.85
N SER A 271 -13.19 8.72 -22.99
CA SER A 271 -13.10 8.53 -21.54
C SER A 271 -13.99 7.40 -21.06
N LEU A 272 -13.71 6.89 -19.85
CA LEU A 272 -14.59 5.95 -19.18
C LEU A 272 -15.96 6.59 -18.89
N SER A 273 -17.03 5.83 -19.11
CA SER A 273 -18.39 6.28 -18.79
C SER A 273 -18.59 6.39 -17.28
N GLY A 274 -19.38 7.38 -16.85
CA GLY A 274 -19.78 7.52 -15.46
C GLY A 274 -18.75 8.20 -14.54
N ILE A 275 -17.70 8.83 -15.10
CA ILE A 275 -16.75 9.69 -14.37
C ILE A 275 -16.96 11.15 -14.78
N ARG A 276 -17.00 12.05 -13.79
CA ARG A 276 -17.07 13.50 -13.99
C ARG A 276 -15.88 14.17 -13.30
N GLN A 277 -15.31 15.16 -13.96
CA GLN A 277 -14.28 16.01 -13.38
C GLN A 277 -14.90 17.30 -12.83
N HIS A 278 -14.52 17.67 -11.61
CA HIS A 278 -14.91 18.92 -10.96
C HIS A 278 -13.93 20.07 -11.29
N ASP A 279 -14.36 21.31 -11.03
CA ASP A 279 -13.56 22.52 -11.30
C ASP A 279 -12.26 22.59 -10.48
N ASP A 280 -12.21 21.93 -9.33
CA ASP A 280 -11.01 21.80 -8.49
C ASP A 280 -10.07 20.66 -8.95
N GLY A 281 -10.43 19.99 -10.05
CA GLY A 281 -9.70 18.89 -10.65
C GLY A 281 -10.12 17.51 -10.15
N SER A 282 -10.90 17.38 -9.09
CA SER A 282 -11.27 16.06 -8.54
C SER A 282 -12.12 15.24 -9.50
N LEU A 283 -12.07 13.91 -9.35
CA LEU A 283 -12.85 12.98 -10.19
C LEU A 283 -13.92 12.29 -9.36
N MET A 284 -15.17 12.41 -9.78
CA MET A 284 -16.35 11.81 -9.15
C MET A 284 -16.95 10.73 -10.05
N PHE A 285 -17.24 9.56 -9.48
CA PHE A 285 -17.95 8.48 -10.15
C PHE A 285 -19.45 8.56 -9.86
N THR A 286 -20.26 8.71 -10.90
CA THR A 286 -21.72 8.87 -10.79
C THR A 286 -22.52 7.57 -10.91
N GLU A 287 -21.92 6.49 -11.43
CA GLU A 287 -22.64 5.24 -11.77
C GLU A 287 -22.04 3.96 -11.14
N ALA A 288 -20.89 4.07 -10.48
CA ALA A 288 -20.11 2.97 -9.93
C ALA A 288 -20.88 2.03 -8.99
N MET A 289 -21.79 2.54 -8.16
CA MET A 289 -22.45 1.76 -7.10
C MET A 289 -23.67 0.97 -7.59
N ASN A 290 -24.11 1.13 -8.85
CA ASN A 290 -25.37 0.58 -9.35
C ASN A 290 -25.24 -0.46 -10.46
N GLN A 291 -24.02 -0.75 -10.95
CA GLN A 291 -23.85 -1.85 -11.89
C GLN A 291 -23.82 -3.19 -11.10
N PRO A 292 -24.35 -4.31 -11.63
CA PRO A 292 -24.21 -5.60 -10.97
C PRO A 292 -22.82 -6.19 -11.23
N ALA A 293 -22.24 -6.86 -10.23
CA ALA A 293 -21.06 -7.69 -10.46
C ALA A 293 -21.36 -8.71 -11.58
N PRO A 294 -20.43 -8.93 -12.53
CA PRO A 294 -20.55 -10.08 -13.40
C PRO A 294 -20.67 -11.33 -12.50
N PRO A 295 -21.51 -12.32 -12.85
CA PRO A 295 -21.93 -13.41 -11.96
C PRO A 295 -20.80 -14.33 -11.47
N ASN A 296 -19.57 -14.10 -11.93
CA ASN A 296 -18.34 -14.67 -11.37
C ASN A 296 -17.18 -13.72 -11.70
N PRO A 297 -16.91 -12.68 -10.87
CA PRO A 297 -15.79 -11.78 -11.13
C PRO A 297 -14.51 -12.59 -10.89
N ASP A 298 -13.91 -13.10 -11.97
CA ASP A 298 -12.65 -13.82 -11.88
C ASP A 298 -11.52 -12.81 -11.65
N TRP A 299 -11.30 -12.46 -10.37
CA TRP A 299 -10.19 -11.63 -9.94
C TRP A 299 -8.83 -12.24 -10.34
N ASN A 300 -8.77 -13.56 -10.57
CA ASN A 300 -7.57 -14.23 -11.07
C ASN A 300 -7.43 -14.14 -12.60
N ALA A 301 -8.46 -13.73 -13.36
CA ALA A 301 -8.33 -13.48 -14.80
C ALA A 301 -7.34 -12.35 -15.11
N TRP A 302 -7.18 -11.38 -14.19
CA TRP A 302 -6.17 -10.33 -14.27
C TRP A 302 -4.77 -10.82 -13.86
N SER A 303 -4.68 -12.00 -13.21
CA SER A 303 -3.43 -12.58 -12.70
C SER A 303 -2.76 -13.56 -13.66
N GLN A 304 -3.55 -14.17 -14.55
CA GLN A 304 -3.04 -14.93 -15.68
C GLN A 304 -2.95 -13.97 -16.85
N GLY A 305 -1.82 -13.95 -17.57
CA GLY A 305 -1.67 -13.08 -18.74
C GLY A 305 -2.91 -13.20 -19.63
N PHE A 306 -3.56 -12.06 -19.90
CA PHE A 306 -4.84 -12.00 -20.58
C PHE A 306 -4.82 -12.84 -21.87
N PRO A 307 -5.69 -13.86 -22.01
CA PRO A 307 -6.03 -14.36 -23.33
C PRO A 307 -7.04 -13.38 -23.92
N ALA A 308 -6.55 -12.30 -24.54
CA ALA A 308 -7.31 -11.43 -25.46
C ALA A 308 -8.81 -11.26 -25.13
N VAL A 309 -9.15 -10.96 -23.87
CA VAL A 309 -10.51 -10.56 -23.50
C VAL A 309 -10.73 -9.22 -24.20
N GLY A 310 -11.78 -9.16 -25.02
CA GLY A 310 -11.95 -8.20 -26.11
C GLY A 310 -11.62 -6.75 -25.75
N ARG A 311 -11.12 -6.00 -26.75
CA ARG A 311 -10.71 -4.57 -26.73
C ARG A 311 -11.84 -3.60 -26.32
N GLY A 312 -12.42 -3.81 -25.15
CA GLY A 312 -13.60 -3.11 -24.65
C GLY A 312 -14.17 -3.72 -23.36
N ALA A 313 -13.38 -4.45 -22.58
CA ALA A 313 -13.80 -4.85 -21.24
C ALA A 313 -14.06 -3.57 -20.41
N ASP A 314 -15.30 -3.39 -19.96
CA ASP A 314 -15.71 -2.25 -19.17
C ASP A 314 -15.05 -2.31 -17.78
N VAL A 315 -13.92 -1.60 -17.64
CA VAL A 315 -13.18 -1.47 -16.37
C VAL A 315 -13.88 -0.52 -15.39
N SER A 316 -14.88 0.24 -15.83
CA SER A 316 -15.58 1.25 -15.02
C SER A 316 -16.30 0.61 -13.83
N TRP A 317 -16.92 -0.56 -14.05
CA TRP A 317 -17.48 -1.38 -12.98
C TRP A 317 -16.45 -1.72 -11.89
N PHE A 318 -15.28 -2.22 -12.34
CA PHE A 318 -14.21 -2.63 -11.46
C PHE A 318 -13.68 -1.45 -10.63
N LEU A 319 -13.39 -0.33 -11.28
CA LEU A 319 -12.89 0.88 -10.62
C LEU A 319 -13.91 1.40 -9.60
N GLY A 320 -15.17 1.43 -10.00
CA GLY A 320 -16.28 1.85 -9.16
C GLY A 320 -16.36 1.06 -7.85
N ASN A 321 -16.32 -0.26 -7.94
CA ASN A 321 -16.34 -1.13 -6.75
C ASN A 321 -15.08 -1.03 -5.91
N TRP A 322 -13.90 -1.07 -6.54
CA TRP A 322 -12.64 -1.07 -5.79
C TRP A 322 -12.43 0.24 -5.03
N LEU A 323 -12.74 1.36 -5.67
CA LEU A 323 -12.68 2.66 -5.04
C LEU A 323 -13.82 2.85 -4.01
N GLY A 324 -15.03 2.34 -4.29
CA GLY A 324 -16.21 2.48 -3.42
C GLY A 324 -16.21 1.59 -2.17
N ASP A 325 -15.77 0.34 -2.28
CA ASP A 325 -15.73 -0.60 -1.15
C ASP A 325 -14.55 -0.33 -0.19
N GLY A 326 -13.64 0.57 -0.55
CA GLY A 326 -12.42 0.82 0.22
C GLY A 326 -11.49 -0.39 0.30
N ARG A 327 -11.72 -1.45 -0.48
CA ARG A 327 -10.91 -2.68 -0.46
C ARG A 327 -9.45 -2.39 -0.82
N PRO A 328 -8.48 -3.12 -0.26
CA PRO A 328 -7.09 -3.02 -0.67
C PRO A 328 -6.84 -3.60 -2.05
N VAL A 329 -5.80 -3.10 -2.72
CA VAL A 329 -5.40 -3.60 -4.05
C VAL A 329 -4.75 -4.98 -3.97
N LEU A 330 -4.16 -5.36 -2.84
CA LEU A 330 -3.44 -6.64 -2.73
C LEU A 330 -4.35 -7.87 -2.74
N ASP A 331 -5.64 -7.72 -2.41
CA ASP A 331 -6.67 -8.72 -2.69
C ASP A 331 -6.68 -9.10 -4.19
N MET A 332 -6.49 -8.11 -5.08
CA MET A 332 -6.41 -8.32 -6.53
C MET A 332 -5.16 -9.07 -6.96
N LEU A 333 -4.07 -8.93 -6.19
CA LEU A 333 -2.84 -9.70 -6.38
C LEU A 333 -2.97 -11.12 -5.82
N GLY A 334 -4.15 -11.51 -5.32
CA GLY A 334 -4.48 -12.87 -4.86
C GLY A 334 -3.42 -13.44 -3.95
N LEU A 335 -2.80 -12.58 -3.15
CA LEU A 335 -1.84 -12.94 -2.12
C LEU A 335 -2.58 -13.50 -0.89
N ASP A 336 -3.88 -13.25 -0.78
CA ASP A 336 -4.78 -13.70 0.28
C ASP A 336 -5.53 -15.01 -0.02
N ALA A 337 -5.01 -15.85 -0.92
CA ALA A 337 -5.62 -17.13 -1.30
C ALA A 337 -5.59 -18.21 -0.18
N ILE A 338 -5.68 -17.82 1.10
CA ILE A 338 -5.74 -18.73 2.24
C ILE A 338 -7.19 -18.91 2.75
N ASP A 339 -8.13 -17.98 2.51
CA ASP A 339 -9.45 -18.03 3.18
C ASP A 339 -10.66 -18.44 2.31
N GLN A 340 -10.47 -18.81 1.05
CA GLN A 340 -11.59 -19.20 0.16
C GLN A 340 -12.07 -20.66 0.31
N ASN A 341 -11.56 -21.43 1.28
CA ASN A 341 -11.99 -22.81 1.56
C ASN A 341 -12.86 -22.94 2.81
N ARG A 342 -13.79 -22.00 3.06
CA ARG A 342 -14.91 -22.27 3.98
C ARG A 342 -16.07 -22.89 3.20
N PRO A 343 -16.40 -24.18 3.40
CA PRO A 343 -17.60 -24.75 2.82
C PRO A 343 -18.83 -24.03 3.39
N ASN A 344 -19.74 -23.65 2.48
CA ASN A 344 -21.06 -23.09 2.80
C ASN A 344 -21.73 -23.90 3.91
N GLN A 345 -21.85 -23.32 5.11
CA GLN A 345 -22.85 -23.77 6.08
C GLN A 345 -24.21 -23.33 5.53
N THR A 346 -24.80 -24.20 4.73
CA THR A 346 -26.23 -24.11 4.41
C THR A 346 -27.01 -24.41 5.69
N ALA A 347 -27.95 -23.52 5.98
CA ALA A 347 -28.90 -23.64 7.06
C ALA A 347 -29.69 -24.96 6.91
N GLY A 348 -29.33 -25.96 7.71
CA GLY A 348 -30.13 -27.16 7.92
C GLY A 348 -31.25 -26.83 8.91
N GLY A 349 -32.42 -26.49 8.38
CA GLY A 349 -33.64 -26.41 9.15
C GLY A 349 -33.94 -27.74 9.83
N VAL A 350 -34.12 -27.71 11.14
CA VAL A 350 -34.62 -28.83 11.94
C VAL A 350 -36.08 -29.06 11.53
N THR A 351 -36.38 -30.23 11.01
CA THR A 351 -37.74 -30.77 10.96
C THR A 351 -37.74 -32.14 11.64
N ASN A 352 -38.57 -32.21 12.68
CA ASN A 352 -38.97 -33.33 13.56
C ASN A 352 -37.92 -33.94 14.50
#